data_AF-A0A3M2W9C8-F1
#
_entry.id   AF-A0A3M2W9C8-F1
#
_cell.length_a   1.000
_cell.length_b   1.000
_cell.length_c   1.000
_cell.angle_alpha   90.00
_cell.angle_beta   90.00
_cell.angle_gamma   90.00
#
_symmetry.space_group_name_H-M   'P 1'
#
loop_
_entity.id
_entity.type
_entity.pdbx_description
1 polymer ?
#
loop_
_entity_poly.entity_id
_entity_poly.type
_entity_poly.pdbx_seq_one_letter_code
_entity_poly.pdbx_strand_id
1 'polypeptide(L)'
;DTQAERSLKAWVMGANINLPHDVSVSWARVMPATFHARFKAIARRYRYVIYNDQIRPAHLNQEITWNHRPLDVERMAQAAEYQVG
;
A
#
# COMPACT_ATOMS: atom_id res chain seq x y z
N ASP A 1 -1.65 -8.52 26.45
CA ASP A 1 -2.09 -7.14 26.68
C ASP A 1 -1.08 -6.35 27.47
N THR A 2 -1.06 -5.02 27.30
CA THR A 2 -0.19 -4.10 28.04
C THR A 2 -1.04 -3.05 28.76
N GLN A 3 -0.64 -2.69 29.98
CA GLN A 3 -1.25 -1.61 30.77
C GLN A 3 -0.62 -0.23 30.47
N ALA A 4 0.28 -0.17 29.48
CA ALA A 4 1.02 1.06 29.19
C ALA A 4 0.13 2.09 28.48
N GLU A 5 -0.17 3.19 29.17
CA GLU A 5 -0.83 4.34 28.57
C GLU A 5 0.17 5.16 27.74
N ARG A 6 -0.14 5.33 26.45
CA ARG A 6 0.70 6.08 25.51
C ARG A 6 -0.15 6.98 24.63
N SER A 7 0.39 8.14 24.29
CA SER A 7 -0.22 9.01 23.28
C SER A 7 -0.20 8.35 21.90
N LEU A 8 -1.13 8.73 21.02
CA LEU A 8 -1.15 8.25 19.63
C LEU A 8 0.16 8.55 18.89
N LYS A 9 0.79 9.70 19.18
CA LYS A 9 2.11 10.04 18.62
C LYS A 9 3.19 9.04 19.05
N ALA A 10 3.17 8.61 20.31
CA ALA A 10 4.14 7.63 20.81
C ALA A 10 3.95 6.26 20.16
N TRP A 11 2.71 5.87 19.84
CA TRP A 11 2.45 4.64 19.07
C TRP A 11 3.02 4.69 17.65
N VAL A 12 2.98 5.84 16.99
CA VAL A 12 3.55 6.00 15.64
C VAL A 12 5.08 6.10 15.70
N MET A 13 5.60 7.11 16.40
CA MET A 13 7.04 7.39 16.42
C MET A 13 7.84 6.30 17.16
N GLY A 14 7.33 5.81 18.29
CA GLY A 14 7.98 4.79 19.07
C GLY A 14 8.01 3.44 18.35
N ALA A 15 6.94 3.07 17.63
CA ALA A 15 6.97 1.87 16.79
C ALA A 15 8.00 2.02 15.66
N ASN A 16 8.01 3.15 14.95
CA ASN A 16 8.93 3.37 13.83
C ASN A 16 10.40 3.35 14.22
N ILE A 17 10.76 3.72 15.46
CA ILE A 17 12.15 3.60 15.94
C ILE A 17 12.58 2.13 16.08
N ASN A 18 11.64 1.22 16.35
CA ASN A 18 11.91 -0.18 16.64
C ASN A 18 11.60 -1.11 15.45
N LEU A 19 11.05 -0.59 14.36
CA LEU A 19 10.74 -1.37 13.16
C LEU A 19 11.92 -1.38 12.19
N PRO A 20 12.07 -2.44 11.37
CA PRO A 20 12.99 -2.45 10.24
C PRO A 20 12.73 -1.27 9.28
N HIS A 21 13.77 -0.88 8.54
CA HIS A 21 13.72 0.32 7.69
C HIS A 21 12.72 0.24 6.52
N ASP A 22 12.26 -0.95 6.14
CA ASP A 22 11.29 -1.20 5.08
C ASP A 22 9.83 -1.24 5.57
N VAL A 23 9.59 -1.02 6.88
CA VAL A 23 8.25 -0.99 7.47
C VAL A 23 8.04 0.29 8.27
N SER A 24 6.92 0.97 8.06
CA SER A 24 6.55 2.16 8.82
C SER A 24 5.07 2.18 9.21
N VAL A 25 4.80 2.51 10.46
CA VAL A 25 3.49 2.94 10.95
C VAL A 25 3.27 4.39 10.54
N SER A 26 2.21 4.64 9.77
CA SER A 26 1.86 5.99 9.30
C SER A 26 0.84 6.70 10.19
N TRP A 27 0.02 5.96 10.94
CA TRP A 27 -0.98 6.52 11.85
C TRP A 27 -1.39 5.51 12.93
N ALA A 28 -1.98 6.04 14.00
CA ALA A 28 -2.59 5.25 15.07
C ALA A 28 -3.93 5.87 15.48
N ARG A 29 -4.91 5.03 15.83
CA ARG A 29 -6.23 5.47 16.30
C ARG A 29 -6.80 4.46 17.27
N VAL A 30 -7.42 4.95 18.35
CA VAL A 30 -8.17 4.11 19.29
C VAL A 30 -9.42 3.57 18.61
N MET A 31 -9.69 2.28 18.77
CA MET A 31 -10.86 1.60 18.21
C MET A 31 -11.64 0.89 19.32
N PRO A 32 -12.96 0.70 19.15
CA PRO A 32 -13.76 -0.13 20.06
C PRO A 32 -13.20 -1.57 20.13
N ALA A 33 -13.38 -2.24 21.28
CA ALA A 33 -12.93 -3.63 21.46
C ALA A 33 -13.55 -4.63 20.47
N THR A 34 -14.70 -4.27 19.87
CA THR A 34 -15.39 -5.05 18.84
C THR A 34 -14.82 -4.86 17.43
N PHE A 35 -13.82 -4.00 17.25
CA PHE A 35 -13.20 -3.77 15.96
C PHE A 35 -12.31 -4.94 15.53
N HIS A 36 -12.43 -5.33 14.26
CA HIS A 36 -11.53 -6.32 13.67
C HIS A 36 -11.10 -5.86 12.26
N ALA A 37 -9.79 -5.62 12.08
CA ALA A 37 -9.24 -5.05 10.84
C ALA A 37 -9.63 -5.83 9.57
N ARG A 38 -9.64 -7.17 9.62
CA ARG A 38 -10.04 -8.02 8.47
C ARG A 38 -11.54 -8.05 8.18
N PHE A 39 -12.37 -8.26 9.20
CA PHE A 39 -13.80 -8.57 9.03
C PHE A 39 -14.70 -7.35 8.98
N LYS A 40 -14.26 -6.20 9.52
CA LYS A 40 -14.99 -4.92 9.37
C LYS A 40 -14.58 -4.11 8.14
N ALA A 41 -13.57 -4.55 7.38
CA ALA A 41 -13.17 -3.89 6.14
C ALA A 41 -14.21 -4.15 5.04
N ILE A 42 -14.70 -3.08 4.41
CA ILE A 42 -15.74 -3.14 3.37
C ILE A 42 -15.13 -3.40 1.98
N ALA A 43 -13.95 -2.84 1.71
CA ALA A 43 -13.25 -2.99 0.44
C ALA A 43 -11.73 -2.94 0.64
N ARG A 44 -10.99 -3.46 -0.35
CA ARG A 44 -9.55 -3.24 -0.50
C ARG A 44 -9.30 -2.66 -1.89
N ARG A 45 -8.26 -1.82 -2.01
CA ARG A 45 -7.85 -1.22 -3.28
C ARG A 45 -6.38 -1.53 -3.51
N TYR A 46 -6.05 -1.96 -4.71
CA TYR A 46 -4.69 -2.28 -5.13
C TYR A 46 -4.23 -1.29 -6.21
N ARG A 47 -2.91 -1.11 -6.31
CA ARG A 47 -2.26 -0.33 -7.37
C ARG A 47 -1.12 -1.17 -7.93
N TYR A 48 -1.15 -1.39 -9.24
CA TYR A 48 0.00 -1.86 -10.01
C TYR A 48 0.67 -0.65 -10.68
N VAL A 49 2.00 -0.62 -10.65
CA VAL A 49 2.81 0.41 -11.31
C VAL A 49 3.65 -0.29 -12.38
N ILE A 50 3.44 0.11 -13.64
CA ILE A 50 4.19 -0.41 -14.79
C ILE A 50 5.09 0.69 -15.32
N TYR A 51 6.39 0.42 -15.38
CA TYR A 51 7.37 1.25 -16.07
C TYR A 51 7.53 0.74 -17.51
N ASN A 52 7.14 1.57 -18.47
CA ASN A 52 7.12 1.21 -19.88
C ASN A 52 8.23 1.93 -20.65
N ASP A 53 9.35 1.25 -20.85
CA ASP A 53 10.52 1.76 -21.57
C ASP A 53 11.31 0.59 -22.18
N GLN A 54 12.09 0.83 -23.24
CA GLN A 54 12.95 -0.20 -23.84
C GLN A 54 14.05 -0.68 -22.88
N ILE A 55 14.46 0.15 -21.92
CA ILE A 55 15.55 -0.14 -20.99
C ILE A 55 14.98 -0.34 -19.59
N ARG A 56 15.48 -1.35 -18.88
CA ARG A 56 15.05 -1.63 -17.49
C ARG A 56 15.40 -0.47 -16.54
N PRO A 57 14.57 -0.18 -15.53
CA PRO A 57 14.85 0.88 -14.57
C PRO A 57 15.95 0.45 -13.59
N ALA A 58 16.79 1.41 -13.19
CA ALA A 58 17.80 1.19 -12.14
C ALA A 58 17.21 1.35 -10.72
N HIS A 59 16.27 2.28 -10.55
CA HIS A 59 15.58 2.53 -9.29
C HIS A 59 14.27 1.73 -9.23
N LEU A 60 13.85 1.36 -8.02
CA LEU A 60 12.58 0.68 -7.76
C LEU A 60 12.39 -0.64 -8.54
N ASN A 61 13.49 -1.32 -8.87
CA ASN A 61 13.46 -2.50 -9.73
C ASN A 61 12.78 -3.73 -9.08
N GLN A 62 12.44 -3.66 -7.79
CA GLN A 62 11.69 -4.68 -7.06
C GLN A 62 10.24 -4.23 -6.74
N GLU A 63 9.92 -2.96 -6.93
CA GLU A 63 8.66 -2.33 -6.54
C GLU A 63 7.76 -1.99 -7.72
N ILE A 64 8.30 -1.99 -8.95
CA ILE A 64 7.56 -1.74 -10.19
C ILE A 64 7.74 -2.87 -11.20
N THR A 65 6.73 -3.05 -12.05
CA THR A 65 6.82 -4.01 -13.16
C THR A 65 7.40 -3.30 -14.39
N TRP A 66 8.49 -3.82 -14.96
CA TRP A 66 9.02 -3.32 -16.22
C TRP A 66 8.41 -4.04 -17.42
N ASN A 67 8.02 -3.29 -18.45
CA ASN A 67 7.59 -3.83 -19.74
C ASN A 67 8.25 -3.03 -20.88
N HIS A 68 8.91 -3.73 -21.81
CA HIS A 68 9.60 -3.10 -22.95
C HIS A 68 8.70 -2.88 -24.17
N ARG A 69 7.54 -3.55 -24.25
CA ARG A 69 6.62 -3.42 -25.39
C ARG A 69 5.81 -2.14 -25.23
N PRO A 70 5.64 -1.29 -26.27
CA PRO A 70 4.79 -0.11 -26.15
C PRO A 70 3.38 -0.47 -25.66
N LEU A 71 2.89 0.27 -24.67
CA LEU A 71 1.53 0.14 -24.14
C LEU A 71 0.65 1.28 -24.65
N ASP A 72 -0.59 0.95 -25.01
CA ASP A 72 -1.63 1.90 -25.40
C ASP A 72 -2.55 2.09 -24.19
N VAL A 73 -2.39 3.22 -23.50
CA VAL A 73 -3.07 3.49 -22.22
C VAL A 73 -4.57 3.70 -22.45
N GLU A 74 -4.94 4.33 -23.55
CA GLU A 74 -6.33 4.58 -23.95
C GLU A 74 -7.07 3.27 -24.18
N ARG A 75 -6.47 2.32 -24.91
CA ARG A 75 -7.04 0.97 -25.11
C ARG A 75 -7.13 0.19 -23.80
N MET A 76 -6.12 0.29 -22.94
CA MET A 76 -6.14 -0.35 -21.62
C MET A 76 -7.29 0.20 -20.76
N ALA A 77 -7.51 1.52 -20.79
CA ALA A 77 -8.60 2.17 -20.08
C ALA A 77 -9.97 1.71 -20.60
N GLN A 78 -10.18 1.70 -21.91
CA GLN A 78 -11.42 1.21 -22.53
C GLN A 78 -11.70 -0.25 -22.17
N ALA A 79 -10.68 -1.10 -22.18
CA ALA A 79 -10.83 -2.51 -21.80
C ALA A 79 -11.16 -2.67 -20.30
N ALA A 80 -10.66 -1.80 -19.44
CA ALA A 80 -10.90 -1.85 -18.00
C ALA A 80 -12.35 -1.48 -17.62
N GLU A 81 -13.06 -0.70 -18.44
CA GLU A 81 -14.47 -0.37 -18.22
C GLU A 81 -15.34 -1.64 -18.13
N TYR A 82 -15.01 -2.68 -18.90
CA TYR A 82 -15.71 -3.96 -18.88
C TYR A 82 -15.40 -4.83 -17.65
N GLN A 83 -14.46 -4.42 -16.80
CA GLN A 83 -14.12 -5.13 -15.56
C GLN A 83 -14.84 -4.55 -14.34
N VAL A 84 -15.59 -3.46 -14.51
CA VAL A 84 -16.36 -2.84 -13.43
C VAL A 84 -17.65 -3.63 -13.21
N GLY A 85 -17.82 -4.17 -12.01
CA GLY A 85 -18.98 -4.94 -11.57
C GLY A 85 -18.92 -5.25 -10.08
#